data_AF-A0A5R2MTC0-F1
#
_entry.id   AF-A0A5R2MTC0-F1
#
_cell.length_a   1.000
_cell.length_b   1.000
_cell.length_c   1.000
_cell.angle_alpha   90.00
_cell.angle_beta   90.00
_cell.angle_gamma   90.00
#
_symmetry.space_group_name_H-M   'P 1'
#
loop_
_entity.id
_entity.type
_entity.pdbx_description
1 polymer ?
#
loop_
_entity_poly.entity_id
_entity_poly.type
_entity_poly.pdbx_seq_one_letter_code
_entity_poly.pdbx_strand_id
1 'polypeptide(L)'
;IIIGSLAAYGLTRYRYHFAWFKNEDISFFFLSQLILPPVVLALPFLVLYREVGLLDTRIGLILLYTLMVLPIVIWIMRDQFNSIPVELEEAALVAGLS
;
A
#
# COMPACT_ATOMS: atom_id res chain seq x y z
N ILE A 1 -4.73 3.79 6.53
CA ILE A 1 -5.75 4.28 5.56
C ILE A 1 -5.15 5.30 4.62
N ILE A 2 -4.70 6.49 5.06
CA ILE A 2 -4.15 7.54 4.18
C ILE A 2 -3.09 7.03 3.18
N ILE A 3 -2.06 6.34 3.67
CA ILE A 3 -1.00 5.79 2.80
C ILE A 3 -1.57 4.76 1.82
N GLY A 4 -2.44 3.87 2.31
CA GLY A 4 -3.04 2.82 1.51
C GLY A 4 -4.01 3.35 0.45
N SER A 5 -4.77 4.40 0.74
CA SER A 5 -5.65 5.06 -0.22
C SER A 5 -4.85 5.78 -1.30
N LEU A 6 -3.76 6.46 -0.96
CA LEU A 6 -2.87 7.09 -1.94
C LEU A 6 -2.23 6.06 -2.87
N ALA A 7 -1.70 4.97 -2.31
CA ALA A 7 -1.11 3.89 -3.09
C ALA A 7 -2.14 3.20 -4.00
N ALA A 8 -3.32 2.89 -3.46
CA ALA A 8 -4.40 2.25 -4.22
C ALA A 8 -4.92 3.13 -5.35
N TYR A 9 -5.16 4.42 -5.11
CA TYR A 9 -5.59 5.36 -6.15
C TYR A 9 -4.54 5.45 -7.26
N GLY A 10 -3.27 5.57 -6.87
CA GLY A 10 -2.13 5.51 -7.79
C GLY A 10 -2.18 4.28 -8.70
N LEU A 11 -2.28 3.09 -8.10
CA LEU A 11 -2.28 1.80 -8.80
C LEU A 11 -3.52 1.56 -9.66
N THR A 12 -4.62 2.27 -9.40
CA THR A 12 -5.86 2.16 -10.19
C THR A 12 -5.88 3.15 -11.35
N ARG A 13 -5.46 4.40 -11.15
CA ARG A 13 -5.61 5.46 -12.16
C ARG A 13 -4.39 5.67 -13.04
N TYR A 14 -3.18 5.35 -12.57
CA TYR A 14 -1.95 5.53 -13.34
C TYR A 14 -1.39 4.19 -13.79
N ARG A 15 -0.79 4.14 -14.98
CA ARG A 15 -0.09 2.95 -15.49
C ARG A 15 1.39 3.06 -15.17
N TYR A 16 1.83 2.46 -14.06
CA TYR A 16 3.24 2.42 -13.70
C TYR A 16 3.97 1.34 -14.53
N HIS A 17 5.11 1.76 -15.07
CA HIS A 17 6.13 0.88 -15.64
C HIS A 17 7.44 1.23 -14.95
N PHE A 18 7.64 0.71 -13.74
CA PHE A 18 8.88 0.92 -13.02
C PHE A 18 9.85 -0.23 -13.30
N ALA A 19 10.84 0.04 -14.15
CA ALA A 19 11.75 -0.96 -14.71
C ALA A 19 11.00 -2.13 -15.39
N TRP A 20 10.76 -3.21 -14.65
CA TRP A 20 10.09 -4.43 -15.12
C TRP A 20 8.72 -4.66 -14.46
N PHE A 21 8.39 -3.88 -13.43
CA PHE A 21 7.18 -4.06 -12.63
C PHE A 21 6.01 -3.25 -13.21
N LYS A 22 4.90 -3.94 -13.46
CA LYS A 22 3.60 -3.36 -13.79
C LYS A 22 2.75 -3.23 -12.53
N ASN A 23 1.64 -2.50 -12.62
CA ASN A 23 0.68 -2.36 -11.52
C ASN A 23 0.21 -3.71 -10.95
N GLU A 24 0.05 -4.71 -11.81
CA GLU A 24 -0.35 -6.07 -11.41
C GLU A 24 0.72 -6.72 -10.53
N ASP A 25 1.99 -6.61 -10.91
CA ASP A 25 3.12 -7.15 -10.13
C ASP A 25 3.24 -6.45 -8.78
N ILE A 26 3.06 -5.13 -8.75
CA ILE A 26 3.09 -4.34 -7.51
C ILE A 26 1.92 -4.73 -6.61
N SER A 27 0.71 -4.89 -7.18
CA SER A 27 -0.47 -5.32 -6.42
C SER A 27 -0.29 -6.74 -5.87
N PHE A 28 0.27 -7.64 -6.68
CA PHE A 28 0.57 -9.00 -6.28
C PHE A 28 1.63 -9.05 -5.17
N PHE A 29 2.66 -8.20 -5.24
CA PHE A 29 3.65 -8.08 -4.17
C PHE A 29 3.00 -7.75 -2.83
N PHE A 30 2.12 -6.75 -2.76
CA PHE A 30 1.39 -6.45 -1.52
C PHE A 30 0.53 -7.63 -1.07
N LEU A 31 -0.25 -8.23 -1.97
CA LEU A 31 -1.09 -9.39 -1.64
C LEU A 31 -0.29 -10.57 -1.08
N SER A 32 0.90 -10.85 -1.64
CA SER A 32 1.75 -11.94 -1.16
C SER A 32 2.23 -11.76 0.27
N GLN A 33 2.30 -10.52 0.79
CA GLN A 33 2.64 -10.26 2.19
C GLN A 33 1.58 -10.81 3.15
N LEU A 34 0.33 -10.99 2.71
CA LEU A 34 -0.74 -11.57 3.53
C LEU A 34 -0.56 -13.08 3.78
N ILE A 35 0.23 -13.74 2.94
CA ILE A 35 0.51 -15.19 3.02
C ILE A 35 1.70 -15.44 3.97
N LEU A 36 2.58 -14.46 4.14
CA LEU A 36 3.77 -14.60 4.98
C LEU A 36 3.37 -14.70 6.47
N PRO A 37 3.83 -15.73 7.19
CA PRO A 37 3.59 -15.82 8.62
C PRO A 37 4.33 -14.68 9.33
N PRO A 38 3.68 -13.90 10.22
CA PRO A 38 4.32 -12.78 10.90
C PRO A 38 5.58 -13.16 11.69
N VAL A 39 5.63 -14.39 12.21
CA VAL A 39 6.79 -14.93 12.94
C VAL A 39 8.06 -14.99 12.08
N VAL A 40 7.93 -15.23 10.77
CA VAL A 40 9.07 -15.27 9.83
C VAL A 40 9.72 -13.90 9.71
N LEU A 41 8.92 -12.84 9.86
CA LEU A 41 9.37 -11.46 9.80
C LEU A 41 9.95 -10.96 11.14
N ALA A 42 9.70 -11.64 12.26
CA ALA A 42 10.08 -11.16 13.59
C ALA A 42 11.59 -10.93 13.76
N LEU A 43 12.42 -11.91 13.38
CA LEU A 43 13.88 -11.81 13.50
C LEU A 43 14.48 -10.72 12.60
N PRO A 44 14.18 -10.64 11.29
CA PRO A 44 14.73 -9.59 10.45
C PRO A 44 14.28 -8.19 10.89
N PHE A 45 13.04 -8.02 11.35
CA PHE A 45 12.60 -6.74 11.91
C PHE A 45 13.31 -6.40 13.22
N LEU A 46 13.56 -7.37 14.10
CA LEU A 46 14.30 -7.16 15.33
C LEU A 46 15.71 -6.62 15.06
N VAL A 47 16.45 -7.27 14.15
CA VAL A 47 17.80 -6.85 13.77
C VAL A 47 17.75 -5.47 13.11
N LEU A 48 16.86 -5.27 12.13
CA LEU A 48 16.72 -3.98 11.45
C LEU A 48 16.43 -2.85 12.44
N TYR A 49 15.42 -3.01 13.29
CA TYR A 49 15.00 -1.97 14.23
C TYR A 49 16.06 -1.68 15.29
N ARG A 50 16.86 -2.69 15.66
CA ARG A 50 18.01 -2.48 16.54
C ARG A 50 19.07 -1.61 15.87
N GLU A 51 19.45 -1.93 14.63
CA GLU A 51 20.48 -1.19 13.88
C GLU A 51 20.08 0.26 13.62
N VAL A 52 18.80 0.51 13.34
CA VAL A 52 18.29 1.87 13.09
C VAL A 52 17.82 2.60 14.37
N GLY A 53 18.00 2.00 15.56
CA GLY A 53 17.62 2.61 16.84
C GLY A 53 16.10 2.78 17.05
N LEU A 54 15.27 2.02 16.32
CA LEU A 54 13.80 2.01 16.45
C LEU A 54 13.28 0.92 17.40
N LEU A 55 14.15 0.03 17.87
CA LEU A 55 13.78 -1.01 18.83
C LEU A 55 13.24 -0.38 20.13
N ASP A 56 12.13 -0.92 20.62
CA ASP A 56 11.41 -0.43 21.83
C ASP A 56 10.99 1.05 21.79
N THR A 57 10.92 1.65 20.60
CA THR A 57 10.42 3.02 20.43
C THR A 57 8.94 3.02 20.03
N ARG A 58 8.21 4.05 20.47
CA ARG A 58 6.81 4.27 20.05
C ARG A 58 6.69 4.41 18.53
N ILE A 59 7.66 5.09 17.89
CA ILE A 59 7.68 5.29 16.44
C ILE A 59 7.89 3.95 15.71
N GLY A 60 8.83 3.13 16.18
CA GLY A 60 9.04 1.78 15.66
C GLY A 60 7.76 0.95 15.70
N LEU A 61 7.06 0.93 16.84
CA LEU A 61 5.78 0.22 16.96
C LEU A 61 4.70 0.75 16.01
N ILE A 62 4.58 2.08 15.85
CA ILE A 62 3.64 2.68 14.90
C ILE A 62 3.93 2.21 13.48
N LEU A 63 5.19 2.23 13.06
CA LEU A 63 5.61 1.79 11.72
C LEU A 63 5.33 0.30 11.51
N LEU A 64 5.70 -0.55 12.48
CA LEU A 64 5.47 -1.99 12.41
C LEU A 64 3.99 -2.32 12.24
N TYR A 65 3.12 -1.76 13.08
CA TYR A 65 1.68 -1.98 12.97
C TYR A 65 1.09 -1.44 11.67
N THR A 66 1.58 -0.29 11.21
CA THR A 66 1.14 0.29 9.93
C THR A 66 1.50 -0.64 8.78
N LEU A 67 2.74 -1.14 8.72
CA LEU A 67 3.23 -2.02 7.65
C LEU A 67 2.50 -3.37 7.61
N MET A 68 2.16 -3.93 8.78
CA MET A 68 1.44 -5.21 8.86
C MET A 68 0.02 -5.13 8.27
N VAL A 69 -0.66 -3.99 8.43
CA VAL A 69 -2.05 -3.78 7.95
C VAL A 69 -2.07 -3.13 6.56
N LEU A 70 -0.96 -2.58 6.09
CA LEU A 70 -0.90 -1.85 4.82
C LEU A 70 -1.36 -2.68 3.60
N PRO A 71 -0.97 -3.96 3.44
CA PRO A 71 -1.34 -4.72 2.24
C PRO A 71 -2.84 -4.93 2.08
N ILE A 72 -3.54 -5.25 3.18
CA ILE A 72 -4.99 -5.44 3.15
C ILE A 72 -5.71 -4.12 2.84
N VAL A 73 -5.23 -3.00 3.39
CA VAL A 73 -5.80 -1.67 3.11
C VAL A 73 -5.60 -1.29 1.64
N ILE A 74 -4.42 -1.50 1.08
CA ILE A 74 -4.16 -1.23 -0.35
C ILE A 74 -5.09 -2.08 -1.22
N TRP A 75 -5.23 -3.36 -0.91
CA TRP A 75 -6.08 -4.25 -1.68
C TRP A 75 -7.55 -3.82 -1.67
N ILE A 76 -8.12 -3.58 -0.47
CA ILE A 76 -9.52 -3.13 -0.34
C ILE A 76 -9.71 -1.79 -1.05
N MET A 77 -8.86 -0.80 -0.79
CA MET A 77 -9.02 0.53 -1.40
C MET A 77 -8.90 0.46 -2.93
N ARG A 78 -8.02 -0.40 -3.46
CA ARG A 78 -7.87 -0.58 -4.92
C ARG A 78 -9.12 -1.17 -5.54
N ASP A 79 -9.71 -2.18 -4.90
CA ASP A 79 -10.99 -2.76 -5.33
C ASP A 79 -12.11 -1.70 -5.35
N GLN A 80 -12.20 -0.90 -4.28
CA GLN A 80 -13.16 0.19 -4.19
C GLN A 80 -12.95 1.25 -5.29
N PHE A 81 -11.73 1.70 -5.55
CA PHE A 81 -11.47 2.68 -6.61
C PHE A 81 -11.72 2.10 -8.01
N ASN A 82 -11.39 0.84 -8.25
CA ASN A 82 -11.69 0.17 -9.53
C ASN A 82 -13.19 0.06 -9.81
N SER A 83 -14.03 0.02 -8.76
CA SER A 83 -15.49 0.00 -8.91
C SER A 83 -16.07 1.32 -9.43
N ILE A 84 -15.32 2.41 -9.33
CA ILE A 84 -15.73 3.74 -9.78
C ILE A 84 -15.29 3.94 -11.24
N PRO A 85 -16.22 4.14 -12.19
CA PRO A 85 -15.91 4.41 -13.58
C PRO A 85 -15.06 5.68 -13.74
N VAL A 86 -14.06 5.64 -14.62
CA VAL A 86 -13.15 6.78 -14.84
C VAL A 86 -13.88 7.97 -15.44
N GLU A 87 -14.93 7.71 -16.22
CA GLU A 87 -15.77 8.70 -16.88
C GLU A 87 -16.48 9.61 -15.86
N LEU A 88 -16.72 9.11 -14.65
CA LEU A 88 -17.31 9.91 -13.57
C LEU A 88 -16.31 10.96 -13.06
N GLU A 89 -15.02 10.60 -12.96
CA GLU A 89 -13.95 11.53 -12.60
C GLU A 89 -13.74 12.57 -13.73
N GLU A 90 -13.76 12.14 -14.98
CA GLU A 90 -13.67 13.04 -16.14
C GLU A 90 -14.86 14.00 -16.23
N ALA A 91 -16.08 13.53 -15.98
CA ALA A 91 -17.28 14.37 -15.95
C ALA A 91 -17.22 15.43 -14.84
N ALA A 92 -16.70 15.08 -13.66
CA ALA A 92 -16.49 16.02 -12.57
C ALA A 92 -15.48 17.12 -12.95
N LEU A 93 -14.37 16.74 -13.60
CA LEU A 93 -13.37 17.68 -14.09
C LEU A 93 -13.96 18.64 -15.14
N VAL A 94 -14.78 18.15 -16.07
CA VAL A 94 -15.49 18.99 -17.06
C VAL A 94 -16.52 19.92 -16.40
N ALA A 95 -17.15 19.47 -15.31
CA ALA A 95 -18.08 20.28 -14.52
C ALA A 95 -17.39 21.36 -13.65
N GLY A 96 -16.06 21.50 -13.74
CA GLY A 96 -15.28 22.50 -13.01
C GLY A 96 -14.96 22.13 -11.57
N LEU A 97 -15.14 20.87 -11.19
CA LEU A 97 -14.65 20.35 -9.90
C LEU A 97 -13.18 19.95 -10.08
N SER A 98 -12.30 20.54 -9.26
CA SER A 98 -10.84 20.33 -9.26
C SER A 98 -10.38 19.55 -8.04
#